data_AF-A0AAV4G0F9-F1
#
_entry.id   AF-A0AAV4G0F9-F1
#
_cell.length_a   1.000
_cell.length_b   1.000
_cell.length_c   1.000
_cell.angle_alpha   90.00
_cell.angle_beta   90.00
_cell.angle_gamma   90.00
#
_symmetry.space_group_name_H-M   'P 1'
#
loop_
_entity.id
_entity.type
_entity.pdbx_description
1 polymer ?
#
loop_
_entity_poly.entity_id
_entity_poly.type
_entity_poly.pdbx_seq_one_letter_code
_entity_poly.pdbx_strand_id
1 'polypeptide(L)'
;MHCKRSDRPGDDAFVDYRGTPRMRIGTGFIRRVQQLKQTEPCCCDVCHGNVPMNQLGFEVHTARHVVFNMEEAKRTKIDLFYDNTSCLSNERMKSVWVMGMGESQSDKDWCNMWCGTCDEGLGKRIEAAAKKIFIYLNQRDLISLGLLSPSTKFVNPC
;
A
#
# COMPACT_ATOMS: atom_id res chain seq x y z
N MET A 1 -4.43 -12.56 -21.35
CA MET A 1 -3.39 -13.33 -20.65
C MET A 1 -4.08 -14.18 -19.59
N HIS A 2 -4.06 -15.51 -19.69
CA HIS A 2 -4.80 -16.41 -18.79
C HIS A 2 -3.96 -16.70 -17.53
N CYS A 3 -4.40 -16.19 -16.37
CA CYS A 3 -3.75 -16.44 -15.08
C CYS A 3 -4.35 -17.71 -14.46
N LYS A 4 -3.92 -18.90 -14.90
CA LYS A 4 -4.15 -20.14 -14.14
C LYS A 4 -3.11 -20.18 -13.02
N ARG A 5 -3.49 -19.88 -11.77
CA ARG A 5 -2.60 -19.95 -10.60
C ARG A 5 -3.09 -21.04 -9.64
N SER A 6 -2.24 -22.05 -9.44
CA SER A 6 -2.48 -23.32 -8.75
C SER A 6 -2.34 -23.28 -7.23
N ASP A 7 -1.76 -22.22 -6.67
CA ASP A 7 -1.24 -22.26 -5.29
C ASP A 7 -2.25 -21.77 -4.24
N ARG A 8 -3.42 -21.28 -4.68
CA ARG A 8 -4.50 -20.89 -3.76
C ARG A 8 -5.23 -22.14 -3.25
N PRO A 9 -5.63 -22.19 -1.97
CA PRO A 9 -6.46 -23.29 -1.43
C PRO A 9 -7.77 -23.46 -2.20
N GLY A 10 -8.15 -24.69 -2.55
CA GLY A 10 -9.30 -24.96 -3.42
C GLY A 10 -10.66 -24.48 -2.88
N ASP A 11 -10.71 -24.16 -1.59
CA ASP A 11 -11.87 -23.67 -0.84
C ASP A 11 -11.82 -22.14 -0.59
N ASP A 12 -10.95 -21.39 -1.29
CA ASP A 12 -10.89 -19.94 -1.15
C ASP A 12 -12.18 -19.26 -1.67
N ALA A 13 -12.58 -18.16 -1.02
CA ALA A 13 -13.81 -17.41 -1.36
C ALA A 13 -13.86 -16.85 -2.80
N PHE A 14 -12.75 -16.93 -3.54
CA PHE A 14 -12.62 -16.47 -4.92
C PHE A 14 -12.21 -17.60 -5.87
N VAL A 15 -12.54 -18.85 -5.53
CA VAL A 15 -12.29 -20.03 -6.37
C VAL A 15 -12.92 -19.87 -7.76
N ASP A 16 -14.12 -19.30 -7.83
CA ASP A 16 -14.85 -19.05 -9.09
C ASP A 16 -14.18 -18.02 -10.00
N TYR A 17 -13.23 -17.23 -9.48
CA TYR A 17 -12.49 -16.24 -10.27
C TYR A 17 -11.21 -16.79 -10.89
N ARG A 18 -10.82 -18.03 -10.57
CA ARG A 18 -9.59 -18.65 -11.09
C ARG A 18 -9.63 -18.79 -12.61
N GLY A 19 -8.58 -18.33 -13.28
CA GLY A 19 -8.48 -18.37 -14.74
C GLY A 19 -9.39 -17.38 -15.47
N THR A 20 -10.24 -16.63 -14.77
CA THR A 20 -11.08 -15.57 -15.35
C THR A 20 -10.30 -14.26 -15.46
N PRO A 21 -10.70 -13.32 -16.32
CA PRO A 21 -10.13 -11.97 -16.35
C PRO A 21 -10.64 -11.05 -15.22
N ARG A 22 -11.45 -11.56 -14.29
CA ARG A 22 -12.01 -10.74 -13.20
C ARG A 22 -10.89 -10.31 -12.24
N MET A 23 -10.80 -9.00 -12.01
CA MET A 23 -9.84 -8.43 -11.07
C MET A 23 -10.32 -8.60 -9.63
N ARG A 24 -9.40 -8.92 -8.72
CA ARG A 24 -9.62 -8.80 -7.28
C ARG A 24 -9.27 -7.38 -6.85
N ILE A 25 -10.23 -6.68 -6.27
CA ILE A 25 -10.09 -5.30 -5.81
C ILE A 25 -10.25 -5.29 -4.30
N GLY A 26 -9.38 -4.55 -3.62
CA GLY A 26 -9.44 -4.37 -2.19
C GLY A 26 -8.87 -3.02 -1.79
N THR A 27 -9.06 -2.68 -0.52
CA THR A 27 -8.49 -1.47 0.09
C THR A 27 -7.35 -1.84 1.03
N GLY A 28 -6.42 -0.92 1.22
CA GLY A 28 -5.32 -1.07 2.16
C GLY A 28 -4.90 0.26 2.76
N PHE A 29 -3.94 0.23 3.66
CA PHE A 29 -3.37 1.44 4.26
C PHE A 29 -1.84 1.38 4.29
N ILE A 30 -1.20 2.54 4.21
CA ILE A 30 0.25 2.67 4.32
C ILE A 30 0.65 2.53 5.79
N ARG A 31 1.58 1.64 6.09
CA ARG A 31 2.04 1.38 7.47
C ARG A 31 3.44 1.89 7.77
N ARG A 32 4.36 1.74 6.81
CA ARG A 32 5.76 2.17 6.94
C ARG A 32 6.17 2.96 5.72
N VAL A 33 6.95 4.00 5.94
CA VAL A 33 7.55 4.85 4.91
C VAL A 33 9.03 4.99 5.25
N GLN A 34 9.91 4.74 4.29
CA GLN A 34 11.36 4.82 4.46
C GLN A 34 12.02 5.18 3.13
N GLN A 35 13.20 5.80 3.21
CA GLN A 35 14.02 5.99 2.02
C GLN A 35 14.59 4.63 1.58
N LEU A 36 14.47 4.32 0.29
CA LEU A 36 15.10 3.13 -0.27
C LEU A 36 16.61 3.37 -0.46
N LYS A 37 17.40 2.30 -0.24
CA LYS A 37 18.82 2.33 -0.58
C LYS A 37 18.96 2.41 -2.11
N GLN A 38 19.96 3.15 -2.58
CA GLN A 38 20.28 3.37 -4.01
C GLN A 38 20.85 2.12 -4.71
N THR A 39 20.32 0.94 -4.40
CA THR A 39 20.76 -0.35 -4.94
C THR A 39 19.63 -1.13 -5.60
N GLU A 40 18.38 -0.74 -5.37
CA GLU A 40 17.20 -1.43 -5.91
C GLU A 40 16.73 -0.79 -7.22
N PRO A 41 16.47 -1.56 -8.29
CA PRO A 41 15.86 -1.05 -9.52
C PRO A 41 14.46 -0.44 -9.29
N CYS A 42 14.14 0.68 -9.93
CA CYS A 42 12.76 1.21 -9.87
C CYS A 42 11.81 0.35 -10.71
N CYS A 43 10.70 -0.09 -10.12
CA CYS A 43 9.61 -0.78 -10.82
C CYS A 43 8.60 0.18 -11.47
N CYS A 44 8.92 1.46 -11.53
CA CYS A 44 8.04 2.48 -12.09
C CYS A 44 8.21 2.62 -13.60
N ASP A 45 7.11 2.90 -14.29
CA ASP A 45 7.07 2.96 -15.76
C ASP A 45 8.02 4.01 -16.34
N VAL A 46 8.30 5.09 -15.58
CA VAL A 46 9.16 6.20 -16.01
C VAL A 46 10.65 5.86 -15.90
N CYS A 47 11.06 5.22 -14.80
CA CYS A 47 12.48 5.01 -14.55
C CYS A 47 13.00 3.74 -15.29
N HIS A 48 12.14 2.91 -15.91
CA HIS A 48 12.50 1.75 -16.75
C HIS A 48 13.59 0.82 -16.16
N GLY A 49 13.55 0.59 -14.85
CA GLY A 49 14.55 -0.24 -14.15
C GLY A 49 15.86 0.46 -13.79
N ASN A 50 16.03 1.75 -14.11
CA ASN A 50 17.13 2.55 -13.59
C ASN A 50 16.99 2.76 -12.07
N VAL A 51 18.13 2.90 -11.39
CA VAL A 51 18.20 3.15 -9.95
C VAL A 51 18.11 4.66 -9.69
N PRO A 52 16.98 5.18 -9.16
CA PRO A 52 16.85 6.60 -8.87
C PRO A 52 17.65 6.94 -7.60
N MET A 53 18.29 8.11 -7.56
CA MET A 53 18.99 8.56 -6.34
C MET A 53 18.05 8.72 -5.14
N ASN A 54 16.79 9.08 -5.38
CA ASN A 54 15.82 9.46 -4.34
C ASN A 54 14.53 8.65 -4.44
N GLN A 55 14.61 7.33 -4.26
CA GLN A 55 13.42 6.48 -4.24
C GLN A 55 12.83 6.40 -2.83
N LEU A 56 11.55 6.75 -2.70
CA LEU A 56 10.80 6.53 -1.47
C LEU A 56 10.18 5.13 -1.51
N GLY A 57 10.36 4.35 -0.45
CA GLY A 57 9.74 3.05 -0.25
C GLY A 57 8.68 3.06 0.84
N PHE A 58 7.66 2.23 0.69
CA PHE A 58 6.61 2.10 1.69
C PHE A 58 5.93 0.74 1.68
N GLU A 59 5.41 0.35 2.85
CA GLU A 59 4.60 -0.86 3.01
C GLU A 59 3.11 -0.53 2.95
N VAL A 60 2.36 -1.27 2.14
CA VAL A 60 0.90 -1.26 2.12
C VAL A 60 0.39 -2.53 2.78
N HIS A 61 -0.44 -2.38 3.80
CA HIS A 61 -1.15 -3.46 4.45
C HIS A 61 -2.52 -3.67 3.77
N THR A 62 -2.82 -4.90 3.38
CA THR A 62 -4.09 -5.27 2.73
C THR A 62 -4.51 -6.68 3.15
N ALA A 63 -5.73 -7.07 2.77
CA ALA A 63 -6.18 -8.44 2.97
C ALA A 63 -5.44 -9.43 2.05
N ARG A 64 -5.04 -10.59 2.59
CA ARG A 64 -4.29 -11.61 1.84
C ARG A 64 -5.13 -12.23 0.73
N HIS A 65 -6.44 -12.36 0.92
CA HIS A 65 -7.29 -12.87 -0.14
C HIS A 65 -7.27 -11.99 -1.40
N VAL A 66 -6.98 -10.68 -1.26
CA VAL A 66 -6.82 -9.74 -2.38
C VAL A 66 -5.51 -10.01 -3.11
N VAL A 67 -4.39 -10.11 -2.36
CA VAL A 67 -3.05 -10.40 -2.90
C VAL A 67 -2.41 -11.54 -2.10
N PHE A 68 -2.33 -12.72 -2.71
CA PHE A 68 -2.02 -13.97 -2.01
C PHE A 68 -0.54 -14.34 -1.96
N ASN A 69 0.21 -14.07 -3.03
CA ASN A 69 1.62 -14.44 -3.15
C ASN A 69 2.43 -13.39 -3.92
N MET A 70 3.75 -13.58 -3.95
CA MET A 70 4.68 -12.67 -4.63
C MET A 70 4.38 -12.50 -6.13
N GLU A 71 3.89 -13.53 -6.79
CA GLU A 71 3.53 -13.48 -8.21
C GLU A 71 2.27 -12.63 -8.45
N GLU A 72 1.29 -12.69 -7.55
CA GLU A 72 0.17 -11.75 -7.53
C GLU A 72 0.64 -10.33 -7.24
N ALA A 73 1.46 -10.14 -6.21
CA ALA A 73 1.99 -8.85 -5.83
C ALA A 73 2.69 -8.14 -7.00
N LYS A 74 3.62 -8.78 -7.72
CA LYS A 74 4.31 -8.17 -8.88
C LYS A 74 3.40 -7.73 -10.03
N ARG A 75 2.14 -8.18 -10.05
CA ARG A 75 1.12 -7.80 -11.04
C ARG A 75 0.03 -6.90 -10.45
N THR A 76 0.20 -6.48 -9.20
CA THR A 76 -0.73 -5.61 -8.49
C THR A 76 -0.31 -4.16 -8.68
N LYS A 77 -1.31 -3.34 -9.01
CA LYS A 77 -1.22 -1.88 -9.06
C LYS A 77 -2.05 -1.31 -7.91
N ILE A 78 -1.52 -0.32 -7.22
CA ILE A 78 -2.19 0.33 -6.09
C ILE A 78 -2.46 1.78 -6.48
N ASP A 79 -3.70 2.21 -6.31
CA ASP A 79 -4.11 3.59 -6.48
C ASP A 79 -4.10 4.32 -5.13
N LEU A 80 -3.31 5.39 -5.03
CA LEU A 80 -3.12 6.18 -3.82
C LEU A 80 -3.95 7.45 -3.83
N PHE A 81 -4.33 7.93 -2.64
CA PHE A 81 -5.12 9.14 -2.39
C PHE A 81 -6.54 9.12 -2.96
N TYR A 82 -7.23 8.00 -2.74
CA TYR A 82 -8.65 7.84 -3.04
C TYR A 82 -9.53 8.45 -1.93
N ASP A 83 -9.40 9.76 -1.69
CA ASP A 83 -10.13 10.41 -0.58
C ASP A 83 -11.56 10.82 -0.98
N ASN A 84 -11.80 11.10 -2.27
CA ASN A 84 -13.14 11.37 -2.81
C ASN A 84 -13.18 11.17 -4.34
N THR A 85 -14.38 11.09 -4.91
CA THR A 85 -14.59 10.91 -6.36
C THR A 85 -14.03 12.06 -7.22
N SER A 86 -13.89 13.27 -6.66
CA SER A 86 -13.24 14.40 -7.33
C SER A 86 -11.71 14.26 -7.45
N CYS A 87 -11.11 13.24 -6.81
CA CYS A 87 -9.71 12.90 -7.02
C CYS A 87 -9.48 12.19 -8.35
N LEU A 88 -10.52 11.57 -8.94
CA LEU A 88 -10.44 10.90 -10.23
C LEU A 88 -10.28 11.88 -11.40
N SER A 89 -10.87 13.08 -11.31
CA SER A 89 -10.83 14.09 -12.37
C SER A 89 -9.60 14.99 -12.35
N ASN A 90 -8.87 15.04 -11.24
CA ASN A 90 -7.85 16.08 -10.99
C ASN A 90 -6.41 15.55 -10.99
N GLU A 91 -6.15 14.37 -11.56
CA GLU A 91 -4.81 13.73 -11.56
C GLU A 91 -4.18 13.55 -10.16
N ARG A 92 -5.00 13.66 -9.10
CA ARG A 92 -4.56 13.54 -7.71
C ARG A 92 -4.28 12.10 -7.34
N MET A 93 -5.01 11.17 -7.97
CA MET A 93 -4.77 9.74 -7.87
C MET A 93 -3.45 9.41 -8.57
N LYS A 94 -2.57 8.74 -7.85
CA LYS A 94 -1.32 8.23 -8.40
C LYS A 94 -1.28 6.74 -8.19
N SER A 95 -0.91 6.03 -9.24
CA SER A 95 -0.80 4.58 -9.16
C SER A 95 0.66 4.17 -9.05
N VAL A 96 0.92 3.14 -8.26
CA VAL A 96 2.24 2.51 -8.15
C VAL A 96 2.15 1.02 -8.38
N TRP A 97 3.21 0.43 -8.93
CA TRP A 97 3.36 -1.01 -8.98
C TRP A 97 3.95 -1.53 -7.67
N VAL A 98 3.46 -2.68 -7.22
CA VAL A 98 4.03 -3.38 -6.08
C VAL A 98 5.33 -4.05 -6.50
N MET A 99 6.38 -3.82 -5.71
CA MET A 99 7.72 -4.34 -5.93
C MET A 99 7.88 -5.76 -5.37
N GLY A 100 7.16 -6.09 -4.30
CA GLY A 100 7.23 -7.41 -3.67
C GLY A 100 6.25 -7.59 -2.52
N MET A 101 6.29 -8.76 -1.87
CA MET A 101 5.57 -9.00 -0.62
C MET A 101 6.52 -8.92 0.58
N GLY A 102 6.01 -8.35 1.66
CA GLY A 102 6.59 -8.45 2.99
C GLY A 102 5.92 -9.57 3.79
N GLU A 103 5.78 -9.34 5.09
CA GLU A 103 5.11 -10.26 6.02
C GLU A 103 3.66 -10.55 5.61
N SER A 104 3.21 -11.78 5.83
CA SER A 104 1.82 -12.17 5.63
C SER A 104 1.39 -13.23 6.64
N GLN A 105 0.13 -13.20 7.06
CA GLN A 105 -0.45 -14.19 7.97
C GLN A 105 -1.76 -14.70 7.35
N SER A 106 -1.80 -16.01 7.07
CA SER A 106 -2.93 -16.63 6.38
C SER A 106 -4.17 -16.76 7.26
N ASP A 107 -3.98 -17.05 8.55
CA ASP A 107 -5.03 -17.20 9.56
C ASP A 107 -5.76 -15.87 9.86
N LYS A 108 -5.06 -14.75 9.73
CA LYS A 108 -5.61 -13.39 9.96
C LYS A 108 -5.94 -12.64 8.68
N ASP A 109 -5.82 -13.31 7.53
CA ASP A 109 -6.14 -12.78 6.22
C ASP A 109 -5.50 -11.40 5.92
N TRP A 110 -4.23 -11.23 6.26
CA TRP A 110 -3.52 -9.99 5.92
C TRP A 110 -2.15 -10.24 5.32
N CYS A 111 -1.71 -9.32 4.48
CA CYS A 111 -0.37 -9.27 3.91
C CYS A 111 0.14 -7.84 3.81
N ASN A 112 1.45 -7.69 3.84
CA ASN A 112 2.14 -6.45 3.55
C ASN A 112 2.74 -6.54 2.14
N MET A 113 2.61 -5.46 1.38
CA MET A 113 3.18 -5.31 0.06
C MET A 113 4.22 -4.20 0.09
N TRP A 114 5.39 -4.46 -0.49
CA TRP A 114 6.44 -3.46 -0.64
C TRP A 114 6.24 -2.66 -1.92
N CYS A 115 6.22 -1.34 -1.80
CA CYS A 115 5.99 -0.41 -2.90
C CYS A 115 7.08 0.67 -2.91
N GLY A 116 7.27 1.33 -4.06
CA GLY A 116 8.19 2.45 -4.14
C GLY A 116 7.83 3.43 -5.25
N THR A 117 8.33 4.65 -5.12
CA THR A 117 8.15 5.72 -6.10
C THR A 117 9.43 6.54 -6.32
N CYS A 118 9.70 6.89 -7.57
CA CYS A 118 10.71 7.89 -7.96
C CYS A 118 10.11 9.31 -8.15
N ASP A 119 8.79 9.47 -8.06
CA ASP A 119 8.10 10.77 -8.08
C ASP A 119 8.21 11.44 -6.70
N GLU A 120 8.98 12.53 -6.64
CA GLU A 120 9.23 13.30 -5.41
C GLU A 120 7.96 13.95 -4.84
N GLY A 121 7.06 14.43 -5.71
CA GLY A 121 5.80 15.04 -5.30
C GLY A 121 4.87 14.01 -4.67
N LEU A 122 4.78 12.81 -5.26
CA LEU A 122 4.09 11.67 -4.68
C LEU A 122 4.73 11.25 -3.35
N GLY A 123 6.06 11.17 -3.31
CA GLY A 123 6.81 10.81 -2.11
C GLY A 123 6.49 11.74 -0.92
N LYS A 124 6.61 13.05 -1.12
CA LYS A 124 6.27 14.06 -0.10
C LYS A 124 4.84 13.94 0.41
N ARG A 125 3.88 13.64 -0.47
CA ARG A 125 2.48 13.42 -0.08
C ARG A 125 2.31 12.17 0.78
N ILE A 126 2.98 11.07 0.44
CA ILE A 126 2.96 9.82 1.22
C ILE A 126 3.54 10.06 2.61
N GLU A 127 4.70 10.71 2.71
CA GLU A 127 5.32 11.04 4.00
C GLU A 127 4.43 11.90 4.87
N ALA A 128 3.80 12.94 4.28
CA ALA A 128 2.86 13.79 4.99
C ALA A 128 1.64 13.01 5.51
N ALA A 129 1.07 12.12 4.70
CA ALA A 129 -0.05 11.28 5.10
C ALA A 129 0.33 10.28 6.20
N ALA A 130 1.49 9.62 6.07
CA ALA A 130 1.97 8.64 7.04
C ALA A 130 2.28 9.28 8.41
N LYS A 131 2.84 10.50 8.44
CA LYS A 131 3.04 11.26 9.68
C LYS A 131 1.73 11.52 10.42
N LYS A 132 0.66 11.87 9.69
CA LYS A 132 -0.68 12.07 10.29
C LYS A 132 -1.21 10.79 10.92
N ILE A 133 -1.06 9.64 10.24
CA ILE A 133 -1.47 8.33 10.76
C ILE A 133 -0.66 7.94 12.00
N PHE A 134 0.67 8.10 11.97
CA PHE A 134 1.53 7.80 13.12
C PHE A 134 1.16 8.64 14.35
N ILE A 135 0.94 9.95 14.18
CA ILE A 135 0.47 10.82 15.27
C ILE A 135 -0.87 10.34 15.81
N TYR A 136 -1.83 10.03 14.93
CA TYR A 136 -3.16 9.58 15.33
C TYR A 136 -3.16 8.23 16.06
N LEU A 137 -2.37 7.27 15.59
CA LEU A 137 -2.25 5.95 16.22
C LEU A 137 -1.55 6.03 17.57
N ASN A 138 -0.42 6.75 17.68
CA ASN A 138 0.22 6.97 18.98
C ASN A 138 -0.69 7.72 19.95
N GLN A 139 -1.48 8.69 19.46
CA GLN A 139 -2.44 9.40 20.31
C GLN A 139 -3.54 8.45 20.81
N ARG A 140 -4.06 7.56 19.96
CA ARG A 140 -5.02 6.53 20.39
C ARG A 140 -4.42 5.57 21.40
N ASP A 141 -3.19 5.12 21.18
CA ASP A 141 -2.49 4.23 22.11
C ASP A 141 -2.30 4.91 23.47
N LEU A 142 -1.86 6.18 23.47
CA LEU A 142 -1.72 6.98 24.70
C LEU A 142 -3.05 7.26 25.40
N ILE A 143 -4.14 7.50 24.67
CA ILE A 143 -5.49 7.64 25.26
C ILE A 143 -5.95 6.29 25.83
N SER A 144 -5.73 5.19 25.12
CA SER A 144 -6.10 3.85 25.59
C SER A 144 -5.32 3.41 26.83
N LEU A 145 -4.09 3.89 26.99
CA LEU A 145 -3.24 3.73 28.17
C LEU A 145 -3.54 4.74 29.29
N GLY A 146 -4.52 5.65 29.10
CA GLY A 146 -4.87 6.68 30.09
C GLY A 146 -3.82 7.77 30.28
N LEU A 147 -2.83 7.87 29.39
CA LEU A 147 -1.72 8.82 29.45
C LEU A 147 -2.05 10.19 28.81
N LEU A 148 -3.15 10.28 28.06
CA LEU A 148 -3.67 11.51 27.49
C LEU A 148 -5.19 11.63 27.72
N SER A 149 -5.67 12.84 28.03
CA SER A 149 -7.11 13.08 28.15
C SER A 149 -7.77 13.16 26.76
N PRO A 150 -9.02 12.65 26.60
CA PRO A 150 -9.79 12.77 25.36
C PRO A 150 -10.04 14.22 24.91
N SER A 151 -9.85 15.20 25.81
CA SER A 151 -10.09 16.62 25.57
C SER A 151 -8.93 17.36 24.88
N THR A 152 -7.82 16.68 24.56
CA THR A 152 -6.66 17.32 23.93
C THR A 152 -6.91 17.52 22.43
N LYS A 153 -7.46 18.68 22.05
CA LYS A 153 -7.61 19.11 20.66
C LYS A 153 -6.28 19.66 20.15
N PHE A 154 -5.59 18.89 19.30
CA PHE A 154 -4.51 19.45 18.49
C PHE A 154 -5.09 20.00 17.18
N VAL A 155 -4.84 21.29 16.96
CA VAL A 155 -5.23 22.01 15.76
C VAL A 155 -4.40 21.47 14.59
N ASN A 156 -5.06 20.92 13.57
CA ASN A 156 -4.42 20.62 12.30
C ASN A 156 -3.96 21.94 11.65
N PRO A 157 -2.68 22.14 11.33
CA PRO A 157 -2.32 23.17 10.37
C PRO A 157 -2.78 22.69 8.98
N CYS A 158 -3.54 23.54 8.29
CA CYS A 158 -4.02 23.37 6.92
C CYS A 158 -2.89 22.99 5.95
#